data_AF-A0A9R1GMT8-F1
#
_entry.id   AF-A0A9R1GMT8-F1
#
_cell.length_a   1.000
_cell.length_b   1.000
_cell.length_c   1.000
_cell.angle_alpha   90.00
_cell.angle_beta   90.00
_cell.angle_gamma   90.00
#
_symmetry.space_group_name_H-M   'P 1'
#
loop_
_entity.id
_entity.type
_entity.pdbx_description
1 polymer ?
#
loop_
_entity_poly.entity_id
_entity_poly.type
_entity_poly.pdbx_seq_one_letter_code
_entity_poly.pdbx_strand_id
1 'polypeptide(L)'
;MAWGGLFLSLSRPTPEQQKSCLAAAGGFNYDADLHGATHPKSPAALTTSEDTDRALADRGFSVNRSRVLVGSGADAFRHAKSALLSWKHLALGWAEAEPGTPVKAGARFCICYREVVPWVMFPLQIAYVTDDKYDGGKRGKGGGVFAFGSGTLQGHLLVTSASCFRRDRVCVGWGIKLEQTDDGLGDMVAWMQAGEERFSVEVDAEERVWYEVVSFSKPAHPLSALCYPYVRLRQRHFARESGKAVLRHVAAAACSPTATPTTQ
;
A
#
# COMPACT_ATOMS: atom_id res chain seq x y z
N MET A 1 -7.99 31.67 -1.93
CA MET A 1 -8.72 30.66 -1.13
C MET A 1 -9.01 29.48 -2.03
N ALA A 2 -8.54 28.28 -1.67
CA ALA A 2 -8.74 27.06 -2.45
C ALA A 2 -9.98 26.28 -1.97
N TRP A 3 -10.62 25.53 -2.86
CA TRP A 3 -11.86 24.76 -2.62
C TRP A 3 -11.63 23.28 -3.04
N GLY A 4 -12.35 22.32 -2.43
CA GLY A 4 -12.14 20.87 -2.62
C GLY A 4 -13.42 20.06 -2.88
N GLY A 5 -13.42 18.73 -2.68
CA GLY A 5 -14.63 17.89 -2.86
C GLY A 5 -14.45 16.35 -2.93
N LEU A 6 -14.55 15.75 -4.13
CA LEU A 6 -14.69 14.33 -4.47
C LEU A 6 -14.03 14.03 -5.85
N PHE A 7 -13.01 13.16 -5.91
CA PHE A 7 -12.49 12.65 -7.20
C PHE A 7 -13.03 11.24 -7.47
N LEU A 8 -14.12 11.13 -8.23
CA LEU A 8 -14.51 9.88 -8.88
C LEU A 8 -14.13 9.97 -10.36
N SER A 9 -13.46 8.95 -10.88
CA SER A 9 -13.15 8.86 -12.30
C SER A 9 -13.45 7.46 -12.83
N LEU A 10 -14.10 7.41 -13.99
CA LEU A 10 -14.34 6.20 -14.77
C LEU A 10 -13.06 5.74 -15.49
N SER A 11 -12.09 6.65 -15.67
CA SER A 11 -10.75 6.38 -16.22
C SER A 11 -9.67 6.44 -15.12
N ARG A 12 -8.52 5.80 -15.40
CA ARG A 12 -7.36 5.76 -14.48
C ARG A 12 -6.86 7.18 -14.15
N PRO A 13 -6.57 7.51 -12.88
CA PRO A 13 -6.09 8.85 -12.51
C PRO A 13 -4.75 9.18 -13.20
N THR A 14 -4.64 10.41 -13.73
CA THR A 14 -3.42 10.88 -14.41
C THR A 14 -2.29 11.13 -13.39
N PRO A 15 -1.01 11.15 -13.82
CA PRO A 15 0.11 11.52 -12.93
C PRO A 15 -0.06 12.91 -12.30
N GLU A 16 -0.69 13.85 -13.02
CA GLU A 16 -0.99 15.20 -12.53
C GLU A 16 -2.04 15.18 -11.40
N GLN A 17 -3.07 14.34 -11.52
CA GLN A 17 -4.09 14.14 -10.48
C GLN A 17 -3.50 13.44 -9.24
N GLN A 18 -2.64 12.44 -9.44
CA GLN A 18 -1.90 11.78 -8.36
C GLN A 18 -0.97 12.77 -7.63
N LYS A 19 -0.18 13.55 -8.37
CA LYS A 19 0.67 14.62 -7.84
C LYS A 19 -0.13 15.68 -7.08
N SER A 20 -1.32 16.05 -7.56
CA SER A 20 -2.22 17.01 -6.89
C SER A 20 -2.79 16.43 -5.59
N CYS A 21 -3.16 15.15 -5.57
CA CYS A 21 -3.58 14.42 -4.37
C CYS A 21 -2.46 14.41 -3.31
N LEU A 22 -1.21 14.11 -3.72
CA LEU A 22 -0.06 14.11 -2.82
C LEU A 22 0.31 15.52 -2.31
N ALA A 23 0.12 16.56 -3.12
CA ALA A 23 0.32 17.94 -2.69
C ALA A 23 -0.75 18.43 -1.69
N ALA A 24 -1.98 17.91 -1.79
CA ALA A 24 -3.07 18.20 -0.85
C ALA A 24 -3.04 17.32 0.41
N ALA A 25 -2.34 16.18 0.38
CA ALA A 25 -2.28 15.25 1.51
C ALA A 25 -1.44 15.79 2.69
N GLY A 26 -1.98 15.67 3.90
CA GLY A 26 -1.32 16.02 5.17
C GLY A 26 -0.37 14.94 5.70
N GLY A 27 -0.21 14.86 7.03
CA GLY A 27 0.59 13.82 7.68
C GLY A 27 -0.05 12.42 7.59
N PHE A 28 0.50 11.44 8.30
CA PHE A 28 -0.16 10.13 8.46
C PHE A 28 -1.52 10.28 9.17
N ASN A 29 -2.52 9.50 8.77
CA ASN A 29 -3.88 9.57 9.33
C ASN A 29 -4.13 8.63 10.53
N TYR A 30 -3.06 8.02 11.06
CA TYR A 30 -3.08 7.11 12.20
C TYR A 30 -2.04 7.52 13.26
N ASP A 31 -2.23 6.97 14.45
CA ASP A 31 -1.58 7.32 15.72
C ASP A 31 -0.04 7.37 15.61
N ALA A 32 0.58 8.43 16.13
CA ALA A 32 1.99 8.76 15.88
C ALA A 32 3.00 7.74 16.44
N ASP A 33 2.63 7.02 17.48
CA ASP A 33 3.42 5.95 18.09
C ASP A 33 3.37 4.63 17.31
N LEU A 34 2.50 4.53 16.30
CA LEU A 34 2.38 3.38 15.40
C LEU A 34 3.09 3.57 14.05
N HIS A 35 3.74 4.71 13.81
CA HIS A 35 4.47 4.97 12.56
C HIS A 35 5.69 4.05 12.48
N GLY A 36 5.72 3.14 11.50
CA GLY A 36 6.70 2.06 11.44
C GLY A 36 6.44 0.88 12.38
N ALA A 37 5.24 0.74 12.96
CA ALA A 37 4.93 -0.40 13.84
C ALA A 37 5.00 -1.77 13.14
N THR A 38 4.91 -1.82 11.81
CA THR A 38 5.15 -3.05 11.03
C THR A 38 6.64 -3.40 10.85
N HIS A 39 7.59 -2.56 11.27
CA HIS A 39 9.03 -2.80 11.04
C HIS A 39 9.47 -4.18 11.57
N PRO A 40 10.18 -5.01 10.76
CA PRO A 40 10.66 -6.30 11.22
C PRO A 40 11.59 -6.14 12.43
N LYS A 41 11.27 -6.85 13.52
CA LYS A 41 12.04 -6.83 14.79
C LYS A 41 12.85 -8.12 14.96
N SER A 42 13.80 -8.38 14.05
CA SER A 42 14.59 -9.62 13.93
C SER A 42 13.79 -10.84 13.40
N PRO A 43 14.39 -11.71 12.54
CA PRO A 43 13.68 -12.84 11.91
C PRO A 43 13.20 -13.95 12.87
N ALA A 44 13.57 -13.92 14.15
CA ALA A 44 13.12 -14.88 15.16
C ALA A 44 11.76 -14.53 15.81
N ALA A 45 11.21 -13.34 15.56
CA ALA A 45 10.27 -12.68 16.46
C ALA A 45 8.77 -13.03 16.28
N LEU A 46 8.47 -14.29 15.92
CA LEU A 46 7.10 -14.80 15.76
C LEU A 46 6.19 -14.52 16.98
N THR A 47 6.71 -14.70 18.20
CA THR A 47 5.97 -14.41 19.45
C THR A 47 5.59 -12.93 19.59
N THR A 48 6.48 -12.02 19.19
CA THR A 48 6.19 -10.57 19.26
C THR A 48 5.06 -10.14 18.33
N SER A 49 4.75 -10.95 17.30
CA SER A 49 3.68 -10.64 16.35
C SER A 49 2.28 -10.78 16.98
N GLU A 50 2.08 -11.74 17.90
CA GLU A 50 0.78 -11.93 18.57
C GLU A 50 0.51 -10.86 19.63
N ASP A 51 1.52 -10.46 20.41
CA ASP A 51 1.38 -9.38 21.39
C ASP A 51 1.24 -8.01 20.71
N THR A 52 1.92 -7.79 19.58
CA THR A 52 1.72 -6.60 18.74
C THR A 52 0.31 -6.57 18.14
N ASP A 53 -0.21 -7.72 17.67
CA ASP A 53 -1.58 -7.84 17.18
C ASP A 53 -2.62 -7.56 18.26
N ARG A 54 -2.41 -8.04 19.49
CA ARG A 54 -3.29 -7.76 20.61
C ARG A 54 -3.31 -6.26 20.92
N ALA A 55 -2.13 -5.64 21.04
CA ALA A 55 -2.02 -4.19 21.27
C ALA A 55 -2.63 -3.33 20.13
N LEU A 56 -2.62 -3.82 18.89
CA LEU A 56 -3.31 -3.19 17.76
C LEU A 56 -4.84 -3.40 17.81
N ALA A 57 -5.29 -4.60 18.16
CA ALA A 57 -6.70 -4.96 18.28
C ALA A 57 -7.40 -4.21 19.44
N ASP A 58 -6.72 -4.07 20.59
CA ASP A 58 -7.16 -3.28 21.74
C ASP A 58 -7.34 -1.78 21.38
N ARG A 59 -6.69 -1.31 20.30
CA ARG A 59 -6.79 0.04 19.72
C ARG A 59 -7.74 0.11 18.51
N GLY A 60 -8.49 -0.96 18.23
CA GLY A 60 -9.49 -1.03 17.17
C GLY A 60 -8.95 -1.28 15.75
N PHE A 61 -7.65 -1.62 15.59
CA PHE A 61 -7.10 -2.00 14.29
C PHE A 61 -7.29 -3.50 14.03
N SER A 62 -7.69 -3.88 12.81
CA SER A 62 -7.54 -5.27 12.36
C SER A 62 -6.17 -5.46 11.73
N VAL A 63 -5.48 -6.53 12.10
CA VAL A 63 -4.27 -7.00 11.42
C VAL A 63 -4.62 -8.03 10.33
N ASN A 64 -3.81 -8.03 9.27
CA ASN A 64 -3.88 -8.91 8.12
C ASN A 64 -2.44 -9.34 7.75
N ARG A 65 -2.12 -10.63 7.88
CA ARG A 65 -0.85 -11.21 7.41
C ARG A 65 -1.08 -12.21 6.29
N SER A 66 -0.18 -12.21 5.31
CA SER A 66 -0.16 -13.17 4.20
C SER A 66 1.28 -13.44 3.79
N ARG A 67 1.76 -14.66 4.07
CA ARG A 67 3.11 -15.12 3.73
C ARG A 67 3.05 -16.20 2.65
N VAL A 68 3.96 -16.13 1.67
CA VAL A 68 4.05 -17.11 0.57
C VAL A 68 5.51 -17.41 0.26
N LEU A 69 5.81 -18.69 0.03
CA LEU A 69 7.12 -19.15 -0.43
C LEU A 69 7.27 -18.75 -1.91
N VAL A 70 8.29 -17.95 -2.24
CA VAL A 70 8.53 -17.45 -3.63
C VAL A 70 9.75 -18.08 -4.29
N GLY A 71 10.63 -18.73 -3.55
CA GLY A 71 11.76 -19.49 -4.09
C GLY A 71 12.76 -19.94 -3.03
N SER A 72 14.00 -20.17 -3.44
CA SER A 72 15.12 -20.54 -2.56
C SER A 72 16.43 -19.91 -3.05
N GLY A 73 17.34 -19.59 -2.13
CA GLY A 73 18.67 -19.07 -2.43
C GLY A 73 18.73 -17.60 -2.87
N ALA A 74 19.95 -17.13 -3.13
CA ALA A 74 20.25 -15.71 -3.35
C ALA A 74 19.60 -15.11 -4.61
N ASP A 75 19.45 -15.91 -5.67
CA ASP A 75 18.80 -15.45 -6.91
C ASP A 75 17.31 -15.18 -6.69
N ALA A 76 16.60 -16.10 -6.03
CA ALA A 76 15.19 -15.89 -5.69
C ALA A 76 14.98 -14.66 -4.79
N PHE A 77 15.88 -14.42 -3.82
CA PHE A 77 15.85 -13.20 -3.00
C PHE A 77 16.06 -11.94 -3.85
N ARG A 78 17.05 -11.95 -4.76
CA ARG A 78 17.33 -10.81 -5.66
C ARG A 78 16.15 -10.50 -6.58
N HIS A 79 15.51 -11.51 -7.15
CA HIS A 79 14.33 -11.33 -8.00
C HIS A 79 13.09 -10.91 -7.22
N ALA A 80 12.86 -11.45 -6.02
CA ALA A 80 11.75 -11.02 -5.15
C ALA A 80 11.95 -9.56 -4.68
N LYS A 81 13.17 -9.17 -4.29
CA LYS A 81 13.52 -7.77 -4.00
C LYS A 81 13.31 -6.86 -5.22
N SER A 82 13.67 -7.31 -6.42
CA SER A 82 13.41 -6.59 -7.67
C SER A 82 11.90 -6.39 -7.93
N ALA A 83 11.07 -7.40 -7.66
CA ALA A 83 9.61 -7.28 -7.74
C ALA A 83 9.01 -6.26 -6.76
N LEU A 84 9.68 -6.00 -5.63
CA LEU A 84 9.30 -4.94 -4.70
C LEU A 84 9.76 -3.56 -5.20
N LEU A 85 11.05 -3.42 -5.53
CA LEU A 85 11.64 -2.18 -6.04
C LEU A 85 11.01 -1.66 -7.35
N SER A 86 10.48 -2.57 -8.19
CA SER A 86 9.81 -2.25 -9.46
C SER A 86 8.28 -2.39 -9.41
N TRP A 87 7.71 -2.36 -8.20
CA TRP A 87 6.27 -2.31 -7.92
C TRP A 87 5.42 -3.45 -8.52
N LYS A 88 6.03 -4.59 -8.89
CA LYS A 88 5.33 -5.75 -9.51
C LYS A 88 4.33 -6.43 -8.58
N HIS A 89 4.59 -6.40 -7.28
CA HIS A 89 3.65 -6.80 -6.22
C HIS A 89 2.35 -5.96 -6.21
N LEU A 90 2.39 -4.78 -6.82
CA LEU A 90 1.27 -3.85 -7.06
C LEU A 90 0.98 -3.70 -8.56
N ALA A 91 1.37 -4.63 -9.43
CA ALA A 91 1.07 -4.60 -10.87
C ALA A 91 -0.10 -5.54 -11.22
N LEU A 92 -1.28 -5.28 -10.63
CA LEU A 92 -2.41 -6.21 -10.66
C LEU A 92 -3.52 -5.84 -11.66
N GLY A 93 -3.40 -4.71 -12.37
CA GLY A 93 -4.37 -4.22 -13.36
C GLY A 93 -5.68 -3.66 -12.77
N TRP A 94 -5.95 -3.94 -11.49
CA TRP A 94 -6.96 -3.28 -10.66
C TRP A 94 -6.35 -2.58 -9.43
N ALA A 95 -5.07 -2.80 -9.13
CA ALA A 95 -4.27 -1.97 -8.25
C ALA A 95 -2.93 -1.71 -8.94
N GLU A 96 -2.46 -0.46 -8.89
CA GLU A 96 -1.23 0.05 -9.52
C GLU A 96 -0.61 1.18 -8.70
N ALA A 97 0.71 1.16 -8.50
CA ALA A 97 1.50 2.29 -8.01
C ALA A 97 2.20 3.02 -9.17
N GLU A 98 2.59 4.29 -8.98
CA GLU A 98 3.39 5.02 -9.97
C GLU A 98 4.80 4.39 -10.10
N PRO A 99 5.20 3.82 -11.26
CA PRO A 99 6.42 3.02 -11.37
C PRO A 99 7.73 3.79 -11.17
N GLY A 100 7.69 5.13 -11.26
CA GLY A 100 8.83 6.00 -10.99
C GLY A 100 9.09 6.27 -9.50
N THR A 101 8.23 5.77 -8.60
CA THR A 101 8.36 6.00 -7.15
C THR A 101 9.62 5.31 -6.60
N PRO A 102 10.58 6.04 -6.01
CA PRO A 102 11.72 5.43 -5.33
C PRO A 102 11.29 4.82 -3.99
N VAL A 103 11.63 3.56 -3.74
CA VAL A 103 11.41 2.90 -2.45
C VAL A 103 12.43 3.43 -1.43
N LYS A 104 12.11 4.57 -0.81
CA LYS A 104 12.93 5.28 0.19
C LYS A 104 12.03 5.87 1.28
N ALA A 105 12.46 5.80 2.54
CA ALA A 105 11.76 6.44 3.66
C ALA A 105 11.53 7.93 3.39
N GLY A 106 10.32 8.41 3.67
CA GLY A 106 9.84 9.76 3.37
C GLY A 106 9.32 9.97 1.94
N ALA A 107 9.49 9.01 1.01
CA ALA A 107 8.88 9.11 -0.31
C ALA A 107 7.35 8.99 -0.22
N ARG A 108 6.64 9.86 -0.93
CA ARG A 108 5.16 9.94 -0.96
C ARG A 108 4.67 9.53 -2.34
N PHE A 109 3.64 8.69 -2.42
CA PHE A 109 3.17 8.07 -3.66
C PHE A 109 1.69 7.74 -3.61
N CYS A 110 1.05 7.61 -4.78
CA CYS A 110 -0.33 7.12 -4.86
C CYS A 110 -0.36 5.65 -5.27
N ILE A 111 -1.25 4.89 -4.63
CA ILE A 111 -1.81 3.66 -5.20
C ILE A 111 -3.14 4.03 -5.86
N CYS A 112 -3.23 3.79 -7.16
CA CYS A 112 -4.45 3.86 -7.95
C CYS A 112 -5.13 2.50 -7.92
N TYR A 113 -6.38 2.47 -7.47
CA TYR A 113 -7.15 1.26 -7.24
C TYR A 113 -8.47 1.34 -8.00
N ARG A 114 -8.74 0.38 -8.88
CA ARG A 114 -9.99 0.26 -9.61
C ARG A 114 -10.94 -0.66 -8.84
N GLU A 115 -11.99 -0.07 -8.28
CA GLU A 115 -13.16 -0.85 -7.87
C GLU A 115 -14.17 -0.96 -9.03
N VAL A 116 -15.31 -1.62 -8.78
CA VAL A 116 -16.25 -2.08 -9.83
C VAL A 116 -16.71 -0.95 -10.76
N VAL A 117 -16.85 0.28 -10.24
CA VAL A 117 -17.24 1.48 -11.01
C VAL A 117 -16.19 2.60 -10.96
N PRO A 118 -15.76 3.12 -9.78
CA PRO A 118 -14.78 4.20 -9.73
C PRO A 118 -13.32 3.72 -9.61
N TRP A 119 -12.40 4.53 -10.13
CA TRP A 119 -11.03 4.56 -9.64
C TRP A 119 -10.91 5.40 -8.37
N VAL A 120 -10.14 4.89 -7.39
CA VAL A 120 -9.81 5.51 -6.11
C VAL A 120 -8.30 5.75 -6.06
N MET A 121 -7.86 6.84 -5.44
CA MET A 121 -6.45 7.09 -5.12
C MET A 121 -6.22 7.02 -3.62
N PHE A 122 -5.23 6.26 -3.19
CA PHE A 122 -4.73 6.25 -1.82
C PHE A 122 -3.38 6.97 -1.77
N PRO A 123 -3.28 8.16 -1.14
CA PRO A 123 -1.99 8.79 -0.88
C PRO A 123 -1.30 8.08 0.29
N LEU A 124 -0.08 7.60 0.07
CA LEU A 124 0.75 6.93 1.09
C LEU A 124 2.13 7.60 1.19
N GLN A 125 2.80 7.34 2.31
CA GLN A 125 4.21 7.67 2.50
C GLN A 125 4.95 6.47 3.06
N ILE A 126 6.14 6.18 2.52
CA ILE A 126 7.02 5.14 3.02
C ILE A 126 7.57 5.60 4.39
N ALA A 127 7.19 4.91 5.45
CA ALA A 127 7.60 5.21 6.82
C ALA A 127 9.07 4.80 7.07
N TYR A 128 9.45 3.60 6.60
CA TYR A 128 10.80 3.06 6.75
C TYR A 128 11.17 2.14 5.57
N VAL A 129 12.46 1.87 5.42
CA VAL A 129 13.00 0.82 4.54
C VAL A 129 14.10 0.07 5.29
N THR A 130 14.05 -1.26 5.25
CA THR A 130 15.05 -2.20 5.77
C THR A 130 15.72 -2.88 4.56
N ASP A 131 17.04 -2.93 4.49
CA ASP A 131 17.76 -3.57 3.39
C ASP A 131 19.03 -4.30 3.87
N ASP A 132 18.82 -5.43 4.53
CA ASP A 132 19.88 -6.35 4.93
C ASP A 132 20.26 -7.25 3.74
N LYS A 133 21.49 -7.11 3.27
CA LYS A 133 22.01 -7.82 2.09
C LYS A 133 22.01 -9.34 2.30
N TYR A 134 21.58 -10.07 1.27
CA TYR A 134 21.76 -11.51 1.18
C TYR A 134 22.57 -11.88 -0.06
N ASP A 135 23.81 -12.31 0.17
CA ASP A 135 24.82 -12.58 -0.86
C ASP A 135 24.90 -14.08 -1.21
N GLY A 136 24.11 -14.91 -0.52
CA GLY A 136 24.32 -16.37 -0.40
C GLY A 136 25.26 -16.69 0.77
N GLY A 137 24.87 -17.59 1.66
CA GLY A 137 25.57 -17.81 2.93
C GLY A 137 25.66 -19.27 3.36
N LYS A 138 26.84 -19.71 3.82
CA LYS A 138 27.00 -21.02 4.47
C LYS A 138 26.04 -21.13 5.66
N ARG A 139 25.33 -22.26 5.77
CA ARG A 139 24.39 -22.61 6.86
C ARG A 139 24.84 -22.05 8.21
N GLY A 140 23.99 -21.22 8.84
CA GLY A 140 24.21 -20.68 10.19
C GLY A 140 24.60 -19.20 10.27
N LYS A 141 24.89 -18.52 9.14
CA LYS A 141 24.81 -17.04 9.10
C LYS A 141 23.36 -16.62 8.80
N GLY A 142 22.87 -15.58 9.46
CA GLY A 142 21.48 -15.12 9.34
C GLY A 142 21.11 -14.74 7.91
N GLY A 143 19.88 -15.10 7.49
CA GLY A 143 19.32 -14.71 6.20
C GLY A 143 19.01 -13.21 6.14
N GLY A 144 19.06 -12.64 4.94
CA GLY A 144 18.78 -11.21 4.73
C GLY A 144 17.29 -10.91 4.63
N VAL A 145 16.95 -9.64 4.83
CA VAL A 145 15.60 -9.09 4.75
C VAL A 145 15.61 -7.78 3.97
N PHE A 146 14.73 -7.69 2.97
CA PHE A 146 14.36 -6.42 2.35
C PHE A 146 12.89 -6.12 2.67
N ALA A 147 12.61 -5.00 3.30
CA ALA A 147 11.25 -4.63 3.68
C ALA A 147 11.03 -3.12 3.57
N PHE A 148 9.80 -2.69 3.31
CA PHE A 148 9.38 -1.31 3.50
C PHE A 148 7.94 -1.26 4.01
N GLY A 149 7.67 -0.32 4.91
CA GLY A 149 6.33 -0.01 5.39
C GLY A 149 5.83 1.29 4.77
N SER A 150 4.57 1.31 4.34
CA SER A 150 3.90 2.50 3.83
C SER A 150 2.63 2.79 4.63
N GLY A 151 2.56 3.99 5.20
CA GLY A 151 1.42 4.46 5.98
C GLY A 151 0.46 5.31 5.16
N THR A 152 -0.83 5.20 5.44
CA THR A 152 -1.87 6.04 4.80
C THR A 152 -1.78 7.49 5.26
N LEU A 153 -1.86 8.42 4.31
CA LEU A 153 -1.83 9.87 4.56
C LEU A 153 -3.24 10.43 4.76
N GLN A 154 -3.32 11.57 5.44
CA GLN A 154 -4.52 12.39 5.57
C GLN A 154 -4.85 13.02 4.21
N GLY A 155 -5.79 12.44 3.46
CA GLY A 155 -6.31 13.03 2.23
C GLY A 155 -7.59 13.80 2.47
N HIS A 156 -7.61 15.10 2.14
CA HIS A 156 -8.87 15.73 1.74
C HIS A 156 -9.14 15.36 0.27
N LEU A 157 -10.40 15.04 0.01
CA LEU A 157 -10.92 14.59 -1.27
C LEU A 157 -11.17 15.82 -2.21
N LEU A 158 -11.13 15.68 -3.55
CA LEU A 158 -11.02 16.82 -4.50
C LEU A 158 -12.00 16.77 -5.70
N VAL A 159 -13.06 17.61 -5.73
CA VAL A 159 -13.95 17.81 -6.90
C VAL A 159 -13.36 18.95 -7.73
N THR A 160 -13.33 18.77 -9.05
CA THR A 160 -13.81 19.82 -9.97
C THR A 160 -14.72 19.17 -11.02
N SER A 161 -15.97 19.63 -11.10
CA SER A 161 -16.79 19.40 -12.30
C SER A 161 -16.20 20.14 -13.50
N ALA A 162 -16.53 19.70 -14.71
CA ALA A 162 -16.07 20.34 -15.94
C ALA A 162 -16.54 21.79 -16.07
N SER A 163 -15.70 22.57 -16.76
CA SER A 163 -15.85 23.95 -17.25
C SER A 163 -17.24 24.61 -17.19
N CYS A 164 -17.33 25.75 -16.49
CA CYS A 164 -18.34 26.77 -16.82
C CYS A 164 -17.79 28.20 -16.65
N PHE A 165 -18.48 29.16 -17.29
CA PHE A 165 -18.04 30.53 -17.52
C PHE A 165 -18.46 31.49 -16.39
N ARG A 166 -17.72 32.59 -16.20
CA ARG A 166 -17.93 33.56 -15.10
C ARG A 166 -19.17 34.43 -15.29
N ARG A 167 -20.11 34.46 -14.33
CA ARG A 167 -20.71 35.72 -13.80
C ARG A 167 -21.55 35.59 -12.53
N ASP A 168 -21.40 36.59 -11.66
CA ASP A 168 -22.39 37.21 -10.75
C ASP A 168 -23.24 36.42 -9.72
N ARG A 169 -22.80 36.56 -8.45
CA ARG A 169 -23.47 37.33 -7.36
C ARG A 169 -24.21 36.56 -6.23
N VAL A 170 -24.08 37.14 -5.02
CA VAL A 170 -24.78 36.87 -3.73
C VAL A 170 -24.32 35.64 -2.92
N CYS A 171 -24.06 35.89 -1.63
CA CYS A 171 -23.93 34.88 -0.56
C CYS A 171 -24.79 35.32 0.64
N VAL A 172 -25.62 34.43 1.20
CA VAL A 172 -26.44 34.68 2.41
C VAL A 172 -26.63 33.38 3.19
N GLY A 173 -26.58 33.46 4.53
CA GLY A 173 -27.25 32.49 5.42
C GLY A 173 -26.37 31.35 5.95
N TRP A 174 -26.23 31.29 7.27
CA TRP A 174 -25.83 30.06 7.98
C TRP A 174 -27.06 29.17 8.20
N GLY A 175 -26.90 27.87 8.01
CA GLY A 175 -27.89 26.85 8.36
C GLY A 175 -27.35 25.45 8.07
N ILE A 176 -27.47 24.53 9.04
CA ILE A 176 -27.04 23.14 8.84
C ILE A 176 -28.03 22.48 7.88
N LYS A 177 -27.55 22.06 6.70
CA LYS A 177 -28.30 21.18 5.81
C LYS A 177 -27.40 20.04 5.33
N LEU A 178 -27.66 18.86 5.86
CA LEU A 178 -27.24 17.60 5.24
C LEU A 178 -28.10 17.43 3.99
N GLU A 179 -27.53 17.67 2.81
CA GLU A 179 -28.19 17.42 1.55
C GLU A 179 -27.49 16.22 0.89
N GLN A 180 -28.10 15.05 1.04
CA GLN A 180 -27.68 13.86 0.31
C GLN A 180 -27.94 14.06 -1.18
N THR A 181 -27.02 13.60 -2.01
CA THR A 181 -27.31 13.22 -3.39
C THR A 181 -26.97 11.74 -3.55
N ASP A 182 -27.95 10.95 -3.99
CA ASP A 182 -27.71 9.61 -4.52
C ASP A 182 -26.70 9.71 -5.70
N ASP A 183 -25.79 8.75 -5.94
CA ASP A 183 -25.83 7.33 -5.61
C ASP A 183 -24.83 6.88 -4.53
N GLY A 184 -25.33 6.29 -3.43
CA GLY A 184 -24.60 6.02 -2.18
C GLY A 184 -23.55 4.88 -2.17
N LEU A 185 -22.73 4.72 -3.22
CA LEU A 185 -21.67 3.70 -3.27
C LEU A 185 -20.25 4.27 -3.57
N GLY A 186 -20.15 5.50 -4.09
CA GLY A 186 -18.86 6.11 -4.47
C GLY A 186 -18.09 6.74 -3.31
N ASP A 187 -18.69 7.73 -2.64
CA ASP A 187 -18.07 8.54 -1.56
C ASP A 187 -17.57 7.72 -0.36
N MET A 188 -18.13 6.54 -0.17
CA MET A 188 -17.86 5.69 0.98
C MET A 188 -16.40 5.20 1.02
N VAL A 189 -15.76 4.93 -0.13
CA VAL A 189 -14.51 4.14 -0.19
C VAL A 189 -13.24 4.94 0.16
N ALA A 190 -13.13 6.19 -0.28
CA ALA A 190 -11.85 6.92 -0.27
C ALA A 190 -11.39 7.39 1.14
N TRP A 191 -12.33 7.60 2.07
CA TRP A 191 -12.04 7.98 3.46
C TRP A 191 -11.91 6.77 4.41
N MET A 192 -11.89 5.54 3.90
CA MET A 192 -12.17 4.34 4.72
C MET A 192 -11.17 4.08 5.86
N GLN A 193 -9.87 4.20 5.62
CA GLN A 193 -8.84 3.48 6.40
C GLN A 193 -7.72 4.36 6.93
N ALA A 194 -7.29 4.05 8.15
CA ALA A 194 -6.08 4.57 8.77
C ALA A 194 -5.17 3.42 9.23
N GLY A 195 -3.91 3.39 8.79
CA GLY A 195 -2.93 2.38 9.18
C GLY A 195 -1.69 2.28 8.28
N GLU A 196 -0.98 1.15 8.38
CA GLU A 196 0.28 0.88 7.70
C GLU A 196 0.27 -0.51 7.02
N GLU A 197 0.91 -0.60 5.85
CA GLU A 197 1.14 -1.86 5.12
C GLU A 197 2.63 -2.04 4.79
N ARG A 198 3.18 -3.17 5.26
CA ARG A 198 4.52 -3.68 4.96
C ARG A 198 4.49 -4.65 3.79
N PHE A 199 5.43 -4.46 2.88
CA PHE A 199 5.87 -5.46 1.92
C PHE A 199 7.28 -5.90 2.29
N SER A 200 7.54 -7.21 2.29
CA SER A 200 8.82 -7.75 2.74
C SER A 200 9.21 -9.05 2.04
N VAL A 201 10.51 -9.22 1.82
CA VAL A 201 11.17 -10.42 1.34
C VAL A 201 12.20 -10.83 2.39
N GLU A 202 12.11 -12.06 2.88
CA GLU A 202 12.92 -12.60 3.97
C GLU A 202 13.49 -13.97 3.56
N VAL A 203 14.76 -14.24 3.89
CA VAL A 203 15.37 -15.57 3.74
C VAL A 203 15.48 -16.25 5.10
N ASP A 204 15.02 -17.50 5.21
CA ASP A 204 15.17 -18.29 6.44
C ASP A 204 16.44 -19.16 6.48
N ALA A 205 16.63 -19.89 7.57
CA ALA A 205 17.82 -20.73 7.80
C ALA A 205 17.94 -21.94 6.85
N GLU A 206 16.86 -22.27 6.15
CA GLU A 206 16.80 -23.32 5.12
C GLU A 206 16.98 -22.73 3.70
N GLU A 207 17.46 -21.49 3.59
CA GLU A 207 17.58 -20.68 2.37
C GLU A 207 16.26 -20.40 1.63
N ARG A 208 15.10 -20.68 2.25
CA ARG A 208 13.80 -20.46 1.62
C ARG A 208 13.49 -18.96 1.61
N VAL A 209 13.08 -18.46 0.46
CA VAL A 209 12.75 -17.05 0.24
C VAL A 209 11.24 -16.88 0.35
N TRP A 210 10.82 -16.14 1.38
CA TRP A 210 9.43 -15.82 1.66
C TRP A 210 9.13 -14.38 1.25
N TYR A 211 7.97 -14.16 0.64
CA TYR A 211 7.34 -12.85 0.55
C TYR A 211 6.24 -12.77 1.61
N GLU A 212 6.21 -11.67 2.38
CA GLU A 212 5.15 -11.39 3.33
C GLU A 212 4.56 -9.98 3.13
N VAL A 213 3.22 -9.93 3.19
CA VAL A 213 2.44 -8.71 3.37
C VAL A 213 1.91 -8.68 4.80
N VAL A 214 2.14 -7.58 5.51
CA VAL A 214 1.56 -7.31 6.84
C VAL A 214 0.90 -5.95 6.81
N SER A 215 -0.42 -5.89 6.93
CA SER A 215 -1.16 -4.63 7.08
C SER A 215 -1.94 -4.59 8.39
N PHE A 216 -2.00 -3.41 9.00
CA PHE A 216 -3.00 -3.09 10.02
C PHE A 216 -3.83 -1.88 9.55
N SER A 217 -5.15 -1.90 9.76
CA SER A 217 -5.98 -0.71 9.52
C SER A 217 -7.20 -0.66 10.43
N LYS A 218 -7.66 0.55 10.76
CA LYS A 218 -8.93 0.83 11.43
C LYS A 218 -9.83 1.72 10.56
N PRO A 219 -11.17 1.68 10.73
CA PRO A 219 -12.08 2.64 10.11
C PRO A 219 -11.71 4.07 10.54
N ALA A 220 -11.48 4.97 9.58
CA ALA A 220 -11.15 6.37 9.88
C ALA A 220 -12.40 7.25 10.13
N HIS A 221 -13.61 6.72 9.94
CA HIS A 221 -14.87 7.43 10.20
C HIS A 221 -15.97 6.44 10.64
N PRO A 222 -16.93 6.80 11.51
CA PRO A 222 -18.00 5.87 11.92
C PRO A 222 -18.82 5.31 10.76
N LEU A 223 -19.09 6.11 9.72
CA LEU A 223 -19.79 5.64 8.52
C LEU A 223 -18.95 4.63 7.70
N SER A 224 -17.62 4.63 7.82
CA SER A 224 -16.77 3.68 7.10
C SER A 224 -16.75 2.28 7.74
N ALA A 225 -17.26 2.14 8.97
CA ALA A 225 -17.42 0.84 9.64
C ALA A 225 -18.37 -0.11 8.86
N LEU A 226 -19.37 0.42 8.14
CA LEU A 226 -20.35 -0.39 7.41
C LEU A 226 -19.72 -1.22 6.27
N CYS A 227 -18.79 -0.64 5.50
CA CYS A 227 -18.05 -1.38 4.46
C CYS A 227 -16.73 -1.97 4.96
N TYR A 228 -16.38 -1.82 6.24
CA TYR A 228 -15.14 -2.38 6.78
C TYR A 228 -15.02 -3.92 6.60
N PRO A 229 -16.09 -4.74 6.65
CA PRO A 229 -16.02 -6.15 6.27
C PRO A 229 -15.62 -6.38 4.80
N TYR A 230 -16.11 -5.54 3.88
CA TYR A 230 -15.74 -5.56 2.46
C TYR A 230 -14.28 -5.11 2.27
N VAL A 231 -13.85 -4.04 2.94
CA VAL A 231 -12.45 -3.58 2.98
C VAL A 231 -11.51 -4.71 3.40
N ARG A 232 -11.81 -5.42 4.50
CA ARG A 232 -11.00 -6.56 4.96
C ARG A 232 -10.98 -7.72 3.97
N LEU A 233 -12.05 -7.93 3.21
CA LEU A 233 -12.08 -8.90 2.10
C LEU A 233 -11.17 -8.45 0.94
N ARG A 234 -11.18 -7.17 0.57
CA ARG A 234 -10.29 -6.61 -0.47
C ARG A 234 -8.83 -6.62 -0.06
N GLN A 235 -8.48 -6.26 1.19
CA GLN A 235 -7.12 -6.41 1.74
C GLN A 235 -6.61 -7.86 1.67
N ARG A 236 -7.44 -8.84 2.07
CA ARG A 236 -7.10 -10.27 1.99
C ARG A 236 -6.97 -10.77 0.55
N HIS A 237 -7.77 -10.25 -0.38
CA HIS A 237 -7.65 -10.53 -1.81
C HIS A 237 -6.35 -9.96 -2.39
N PHE A 238 -6.04 -8.70 -2.05
CA PHE A 238 -4.80 -8.03 -2.44
C PHE A 238 -3.56 -8.75 -1.95
N ALA A 239 -3.47 -9.06 -0.66
CA ALA A 239 -2.31 -9.76 -0.11
C ALA A 239 -2.06 -11.14 -0.77
N ARG A 240 -3.12 -11.80 -1.27
CA ARG A 240 -3.03 -13.05 -2.05
C ARG A 240 -2.59 -12.84 -3.49
N GLU A 241 -3.19 -11.90 -4.23
CA GLU A 241 -2.81 -11.64 -5.64
C GLU A 241 -1.42 -10.98 -5.75
N SER A 242 -1.08 -10.10 -4.80
CA SER A 242 0.26 -9.53 -4.65
C SER A 242 1.32 -10.63 -4.47
N GLY A 243 1.06 -11.61 -3.59
CA GLY A 243 1.94 -12.76 -3.40
C GLY A 243 2.09 -13.63 -4.65
N LYS A 244 1.00 -13.85 -5.40
CA LYS A 244 1.05 -14.52 -6.71
C LYS A 244 1.87 -13.72 -7.74
N ALA A 245 1.81 -12.39 -7.72
CA ALA A 245 2.58 -11.54 -8.64
C ALA A 245 4.09 -11.63 -8.36
N VAL A 246 4.52 -11.62 -7.09
CA VAL A 246 5.94 -11.84 -6.72
C VAL A 246 6.40 -13.25 -7.10
N LEU A 247 5.61 -14.28 -6.78
CA LEU A 247 5.91 -15.67 -7.16
C LEU A 247 6.07 -15.84 -8.68
N ARG A 248 5.15 -15.27 -9.48
CA ARG A 248 5.22 -15.27 -10.94
C ARG A 248 6.47 -14.57 -11.46
N HIS A 249 6.87 -13.45 -10.84
CA HIS A 249 8.08 -12.71 -11.24
C HIS A 249 9.36 -13.51 -10.97
N VAL A 250 9.48 -14.13 -9.78
CA VAL A 250 10.63 -14.99 -9.44
C VAL A 250 10.70 -16.21 -10.36
N ALA A 251 9.57 -16.87 -10.63
CA ALA A 251 9.51 -18.01 -11.53
C ALA A 251 9.90 -17.64 -12.98
N ALA A 252 9.39 -16.52 -13.51
CA ALA A 252 9.73 -16.05 -14.85
C ALA A 252 11.22 -15.68 -14.98
N ALA A 253 11.82 -15.10 -13.93
CA ALA A 253 13.25 -14.83 -13.88
C ALA A 253 14.08 -16.12 -13.86
N ALA A 254 13.70 -17.12 -13.06
CA ALA A 254 14.38 -18.42 -13.02
C ALA A 254 14.29 -19.20 -14.34
N CYS A 255 13.21 -19.03 -15.11
CA CYS A 255 13.06 -19.60 -16.45
C CYS A 255 13.78 -18.79 -17.55
N SER A 256 14.35 -17.63 -17.24
CA SER A 256 15.08 -16.81 -18.22
C SER A 256 16.56 -17.23 -18.23
N PRO A 257 17.09 -17.85 -19.31
CA PRO A 257 18.48 -18.23 -19.37
C PRO A 257 19.35 -16.97 -19.31
N THR A 258 20.09 -16.80 -18.21
CA THR A 258 21.01 -15.67 -18.05
C THR A 258 22.12 -15.83 -19.08
N ALA A 259 22.21 -14.89 -20.03
CA ALA A 259 23.25 -14.89 -21.04
C ALA A 259 24.62 -14.80 -20.37
N THR A 260 25.44 -15.84 -20.54
CA THR A 260 26.80 -15.91 -20.01
C THR A 260 27.61 -14.69 -20.45
N PRO A 261 28.36 -14.02 -19.56
CA PRO A 261 29.25 -12.94 -19.98
C PRO A 261 30.35 -13.50 -20.88
N THR A 262 30.23 -13.27 -22.20
CA THR A 262 31.26 -13.58 -23.18
C THR A 262 32.54 -12.86 -22.78
N THR A 263 33.53 -13.61 -22.33
CA THR A 263 34.87 -13.07 -22.07
C THR A 263 35.58 -12.87 -23.41
N GLN A 264 36.06 -11.65 -23.63
CA GLN A 264 37.05 -11.29 -24.66
C GLN A 264 38.26 -10.68 -23.94
#